data_AF-A0A8C0CXN1-F1
#
_entry.id   AF-A0A8C0CXN1-F1
#
_cell.length_a   1.000
_cell.length_b   1.000
_cell.length_c   1.000
_cell.angle_alpha   90.00
_cell.angle_beta   90.00
_cell.angle_gamma   90.00
#
_symmetry.space_group_name_H-M   'P 1'
#
loop_
_entity.id
_entity.type
_entity.pdbx_description
1 polymer ?
#
loop_
_entity_poly.entity_id
_entity_poly.type
_entity_poly.pdbx_seq_one_letter_code
_entity_poly.pdbx_strand_id
1 'polypeptide(L)'
;MDEEVHYSKVEDVVGSHVEDAVTFWAQSISRNNDIMKIGCSLSEVCPHASSVFGNLDPKKIYGGLFSEDKCWYRCKVLKIISDEKCLVRYIDYGNTEVLSRSDIAEIPLDLQFSSVARKYRLWGLQIPSGQEVTQFDQGRIFLGSLIFEKQIKMRIKAA
;
A
#
# COMPACT_ATOMS: atom_id res chain seq x y z
N MET A 1 14.04 20.65 -28.87
CA MET A 1 13.26 19.68 -29.66
C MET A 1 12.58 18.82 -28.64
N ASP A 2 11.37 19.21 -28.25
CA ASP A 2 10.62 18.52 -27.19
C ASP A 2 10.23 17.14 -27.73
N GLU A 3 10.77 16.09 -27.11
CA GLU A 3 10.30 14.73 -27.38
C GLU A 3 8.81 14.69 -27.00
N GLU A 4 7.93 14.48 -27.99
CA GLU A 4 6.53 14.20 -27.74
C GLU A 4 6.44 12.92 -26.90
N VAL A 5 6.30 13.10 -25.58
CA VAL A 5 6.12 11.97 -24.66
C VAL A 5 4.75 11.38 -24.92
N HIS A 6 4.70 10.27 -25.65
CA HIS A 6 3.48 9.48 -25.78
C HIS A 6 3.09 8.88 -24.43
N TYR A 7 2.12 9.51 -23.78
CA TYR A 7 1.46 8.94 -22.61
C TYR A 7 0.50 7.84 -23.06
N SER A 8 0.66 6.64 -22.50
CA SER A 8 -0.16 5.48 -22.86
C SER A 8 -1.48 5.44 -22.10
N LYS A 9 -1.57 6.15 -20.96
CA LYS A 9 -2.77 6.15 -20.11
C LYS A 9 -2.82 7.39 -19.21
N VAL A 10 -4.02 7.93 -19.02
CA VAL A 10 -4.33 8.95 -18.01
C VAL A 10 -5.33 8.36 -17.02
N GLU A 11 -5.09 8.54 -15.71
CA GLU A 11 -6.03 8.10 -14.67
C GLU A 11 -6.06 9.08 -13.50
N ASP A 12 -7.26 9.31 -12.94
CA ASP A 12 -7.44 10.10 -11.73
C ASP A 12 -7.36 9.18 -10.50
N VAL A 13 -6.50 9.54 -9.55
CA VAL A 13 -6.18 8.75 -8.36
C VAL A 13 -6.19 9.62 -7.11
N VAL A 14 -6.27 9.00 -5.93
CA VAL A 14 -6.03 9.64 -4.64
C VAL A 14 -4.75 9.06 -4.03
N GLY A 15 -3.81 9.91 -3.64
CA GLY A 15 -2.57 9.48 -2.99
C GLY A 15 -2.83 8.87 -1.62
N SER A 16 -2.33 7.66 -1.38
CA SER A 16 -2.57 6.89 -0.15
C SER A 16 -1.33 6.72 0.72
N HIS A 17 -0.14 6.67 0.15
CA HIS A 17 1.10 6.55 0.92
C HIS A 17 2.31 7.05 0.13
N VAL A 18 3.29 7.67 0.79
CA VAL A 18 4.56 8.06 0.17
C VAL A 18 5.67 7.20 0.74
N GLU A 19 6.30 6.43 -0.15
CA GLU A 19 7.34 5.45 0.22
C GLU A 19 8.72 6.11 0.30
N ASP A 20 9.04 6.98 -0.66
CA ASP A 20 10.28 7.75 -0.70
C ASP A 20 10.10 9.06 -1.48
N ALA A 21 11.19 9.80 -1.74
CA ALA A 21 11.15 11.10 -2.42
C ALA A 21 10.67 11.06 -3.88
N VAL A 22 10.57 9.88 -4.51
CA VAL A 22 10.13 9.73 -5.90
C VAL A 22 9.06 8.65 -6.09
N THR A 23 8.72 7.91 -5.04
CA THR A 23 7.86 6.73 -5.09
C THR A 23 6.70 6.86 -4.12
N PHE A 24 5.49 6.59 -4.61
CA PHE A 24 4.27 6.69 -3.82
C PHE A 24 3.23 5.66 -4.27
N TRP A 25 2.20 5.49 -3.45
CA TRP A 25 1.06 4.63 -3.70
C TRP A 25 -0.19 5.50 -3.84
N ALA A 26 -1.07 5.10 -4.77
CA ALA A 26 -2.34 5.78 -4.96
C ALA A 26 -3.44 4.79 -5.38
N GLN A 27 -4.67 5.14 -5.04
CA GLN A 27 -5.88 4.38 -5.33
C GLN A 27 -6.64 5.05 -6.49
N SER A 28 -7.15 4.27 -7.44
CA SER A 28 -7.97 4.86 -8.50
C SER A 28 -9.31 5.34 -7.94
N ILE A 29 -9.72 6.56 -8.29
CA ILE A 29 -11.02 7.12 -7.86
C ILE A 29 -12.18 6.23 -8.34
N SER A 30 -12.04 5.62 -9.52
CA SER A 30 -13.03 4.70 -10.08
C SER A 30 -13.27 3.43 -9.23
N ARG A 31 -12.34 3.10 -8.33
CA ARG A 31 -12.36 1.90 -7.48
C ARG A 31 -12.63 2.20 -6.00
N ASN A 32 -13.05 3.42 -5.66
CA ASN A 32 -13.30 3.79 -4.25
C ASN A 32 -14.36 2.89 -3.58
N ASN A 33 -15.37 2.47 -4.36
CA ASN A 33 -16.37 1.51 -3.87
C ASN A 33 -15.77 0.13 -3.53
N ASP A 34 -14.68 -0.29 -4.18
CA ASP A 34 -14.01 -1.55 -3.86
C ASP A 34 -13.37 -1.47 -2.47
N ILE A 35 -12.67 -0.36 -2.16
CA ILE A 35 -12.07 -0.10 -0.84
C ILE A 35 -13.12 -0.19 0.25
N MET A 36 -14.26 0.48 0.07
CA MET A 36 -15.35 0.46 1.06
C MET A 36 -15.90 -0.95 1.28
N LYS A 37 -16.13 -1.70 0.21
CA LYS A 37 -16.62 -3.10 0.30
C LYS A 37 -15.63 -4.02 0.99
N ILE A 38 -14.34 -3.87 0.69
CA ILE A 38 -13.27 -4.62 1.36
C ILE A 38 -13.29 -4.29 2.85
N GLY A 39 -13.34 -3.01 3.22
CA GLY A 39 -13.38 -2.57 4.62
C GLY A 39 -14.56 -3.15 5.39
N CYS A 40 -15.78 -3.08 4.82
CA CYS A 40 -16.98 -3.69 5.41
C CYS A 40 -16.78 -5.20 5.61
N SER A 41 -16.36 -5.91 4.57
CA SER A 41 -16.16 -7.38 4.63
C SER A 41 -15.14 -7.76 5.71
N LEU A 42 -14.01 -7.04 5.80
CA LEU A 42 -12.98 -7.29 6.80
C LEU A 42 -13.47 -7.00 8.23
N SER A 43 -14.26 -5.94 8.42
CA SER A 43 -14.81 -5.59 9.73
C SER A 43 -15.76 -6.66 10.27
N GLU A 44 -16.44 -7.39 9.39
CA GLU A 44 -17.35 -8.48 9.76
C GLU A 44 -16.60 -9.78 10.04
N VAL A 45 -15.59 -10.13 9.23
CA VAL A 45 -14.95 -11.46 9.30
C VAL A 45 -13.74 -11.52 10.23
N CYS A 46 -12.89 -10.49 10.27
CA CYS A 46 -11.61 -10.56 10.97
C CYS A 46 -11.72 -10.63 12.50
N PRO A 47 -12.64 -9.93 13.19
CA PRO A 47 -12.78 -10.03 14.65
C PRO A 47 -13.11 -11.43 15.16
N HIS A 48 -13.68 -12.27 14.28
CA HIS A 48 -14.07 -13.65 14.59
C HIS A 48 -13.12 -14.68 13.97
N ALA A 49 -12.18 -14.23 13.14
CA ALA A 49 -11.22 -15.10 12.50
C ALA A 49 -10.21 -15.62 13.53
N SER A 50 -9.79 -16.88 13.35
CA SER A 50 -8.71 -17.43 14.15
C SER A 50 -7.42 -16.65 13.88
N SER A 51 -6.74 -16.21 14.93
CA SER A 51 -5.37 -15.68 14.80
C SER A 51 -4.50 -16.70 14.08
N VAL A 52 -3.62 -16.22 13.20
CA VAL A 52 -2.83 -17.11 12.36
C VAL A 52 -1.65 -17.68 13.16
N PHE A 53 -1.80 -18.92 13.64
CA PHE A 53 -0.73 -19.66 14.29
C PHE A 53 0.03 -20.52 13.26
N GLY A 54 1.36 -20.54 13.34
CA GLY A 54 2.23 -21.33 12.45
C GLY A 54 2.96 -20.51 11.38
N ASN A 55 3.29 -21.13 10.25
CA ASN A 55 4.01 -20.48 9.16
C ASN A 55 3.05 -19.66 8.29
N LEU A 56 3.29 -18.35 8.23
CA LEU A 56 2.58 -17.45 7.33
C LEU A 56 3.06 -17.70 5.90
N ASP A 57 2.13 -17.83 4.96
CA ASP A 57 2.43 -17.98 3.54
C ASP A 57 2.66 -16.59 2.92
N PRO A 58 3.87 -16.27 2.44
CA PRO A 58 4.15 -14.97 1.83
C PRO A 58 3.34 -14.70 0.55
N LYS A 59 2.70 -15.71 -0.03
CA LYS A 59 1.84 -15.57 -1.22
C LYS A 59 0.41 -15.17 -0.87
N LYS A 60 -0.06 -15.50 0.33
CA LYS A 60 -1.42 -15.20 0.80
C LYS A 60 -1.59 -13.73 1.18
N ILE A 61 -2.85 -13.28 1.15
CA ILE A 61 -3.30 -12.02 1.73
C ILE A 61 -3.96 -12.34 3.08
N TYR A 62 -3.73 -11.47 4.06
CA TYR A 62 -4.27 -11.57 5.40
C TYR A 62 -5.06 -10.31 5.74
N GLY A 63 -5.82 -10.34 6.83
CA GLY A 63 -6.31 -9.16 7.51
C GLY A 63 -5.26 -8.71 8.52
N GLY A 64 -4.95 -7.42 8.56
CA GLY A 64 -4.12 -6.80 9.60
C GLY A 64 -4.91 -5.70 10.31
N LEU A 65 -4.86 -5.68 11.63
CA LEU A 65 -5.47 -4.63 12.45
C LEU A 65 -4.53 -3.43 12.52
N PHE A 66 -4.89 -2.33 11.86
CA PHE A 66 -4.07 -1.12 11.85
C PHE A 66 -4.08 -0.44 13.21
N SER A 67 -2.90 -0.15 13.75
CA SER A 67 -2.81 0.30 15.13
C SER A 67 -3.32 1.72 15.36
N GLU A 68 -3.30 2.59 14.34
CA GLU A 68 -3.69 4.00 14.48
C GLU A 68 -5.22 4.17 14.60
N ASP A 69 -6.00 3.44 13.81
CA ASP A 69 -7.47 3.59 13.76
C ASP A 69 -8.25 2.38 14.28
N LYS A 70 -7.57 1.27 14.57
CA LYS A 70 -8.15 0.00 15.01
C LYS A 70 -9.12 -0.63 14.00
N CYS A 71 -8.91 -0.36 12.71
CA CYS A 71 -9.65 -0.97 11.61
C CYS A 71 -8.86 -2.12 10.96
N TRP A 72 -9.57 -3.06 10.35
CA TRP A 72 -8.98 -4.20 9.63
C TRP A 72 -8.75 -3.87 8.15
N TYR A 73 -7.57 -4.21 7.66
CA TYR A 73 -7.15 -3.96 6.28
C TYR A 73 -6.49 -5.18 5.65
N ARG A 74 -6.55 -5.33 4.33
CA ARG A 74 -5.81 -6.40 3.65
C ARG A 74 -4.32 -6.10 3.72
N CYS A 75 -3.55 -7.09 4.17
CA CYS A 75 -2.11 -6.98 4.28
C CYS A 75 -1.40 -8.21 3.70
N LYS A 76 -0.12 -8.01 3.34
CA LYS A 76 0.82 -9.10 3.03
C LYS A 76 1.97 -9.07 4.01
N VAL A 77 2.37 -10.23 4.47
CA VAL A 77 3.55 -10.40 5.33
C VAL A 77 4.80 -10.23 4.47
N LEU A 78 5.59 -9.21 4.78
CA LEU A 78 6.86 -8.94 4.09
C LEU A 78 8.02 -9.68 4.76
N LYS A 79 8.01 -9.73 6.09
CA LYS A 79 9.07 -10.32 6.90
C LYS A 79 8.54 -10.77 8.26
N ILE A 80 8.92 -11.96 8.68
CA ILE A 80 8.75 -12.39 10.08
C ILE A 80 9.91 -11.79 10.87
N ILE A 81 9.61 -10.94 11.86
CA ILE A 81 10.61 -10.27 12.69
C ILE A 81 10.97 -11.14 13.90
N SER A 82 9.97 -11.77 14.50
CA SER A 82 10.11 -12.73 15.59
C SER A 82 8.91 -13.69 15.59
N ASP A 83 8.88 -14.63 16.54
CA ASP A 83 7.76 -15.56 16.72
C ASP A 83 6.42 -14.85 16.94
N GLU A 84 6.44 -13.60 17.43
CA GLU A 84 5.25 -12.82 17.76
C GLU A 84 5.00 -11.64 16.81
N LYS A 85 5.98 -11.22 15.99
CA LYS A 85 5.90 -9.98 15.21
C LYS A 85 6.20 -10.17 13.74
N CYS A 86 5.41 -9.52 12.89
CA CYS A 86 5.59 -9.52 11.45
C CYS A 86 5.58 -8.10 10.89
N LEU A 87 6.51 -7.79 9.98
CA LEU A 87 6.40 -6.63 9.11
C LEU A 87 5.37 -6.96 8.02
N VAL A 88 4.33 -6.15 7.93
CA VAL A 88 3.28 -6.27 6.92
C VAL A 88 3.24 -5.04 6.03
N ARG A 89 2.68 -5.18 4.84
CA ARG A 89 2.25 -4.07 3.98
C ARG A 89 0.74 -4.12 3.82
N TYR A 90 0.06 -3.02 4.12
CA TYR A 90 -1.35 -2.83 3.79
C TYR A 90 -1.46 -2.66 2.28
N ILE A 91 -1.82 -3.73 1.58
CA ILE A 91 -1.62 -3.79 0.14
C ILE A 91 -2.48 -2.78 -0.60
N ASP A 92 -3.62 -2.42 -0.05
CA ASP A 92 -4.58 -1.50 -0.65
C ASP A 92 -4.26 -0.02 -0.38
N TYR A 93 -3.20 0.28 0.37
CA TYR A 93 -2.81 1.65 0.76
C TYR A 93 -1.31 1.92 0.54
N GLY A 94 -0.46 0.92 0.73
CA GLY A 94 0.98 0.95 0.46
C GLY A 94 1.86 1.08 1.70
N ASN A 95 1.33 1.61 2.81
CA ASN A 95 2.04 1.75 4.07
C ASN A 95 2.37 0.39 4.70
N THR A 96 3.40 0.38 5.56
CA THR A 96 3.87 -0.81 6.26
C THR A 96 3.85 -0.61 7.76
N GLU A 97 3.66 -1.70 8.50
CA GLU A 97 3.67 -1.69 9.96
C GLU A 97 4.23 -3.00 10.51
N VAL A 98 4.79 -2.95 11.71
CA VAL A 98 5.10 -4.16 12.48
C VAL A 98 3.90 -4.51 13.36
N LEU A 99 3.20 -5.58 13.01
CA LEU A 99 2.06 -6.08 13.77
C LEU A 99 2.42 -7.25 14.68
N SER A 100 1.68 -7.37 15.77
CA SER A 100 1.60 -8.63 16.52
C SER A 100 0.92 -9.68 15.64
N ARG A 101 1.30 -10.95 15.78
CA ARG A 101 0.59 -12.05 15.10
C ARG A 101 -0.87 -12.18 15.56
N SER A 102 -1.19 -11.75 16.77
CA SER A 102 -2.58 -11.66 17.25
C SER A 102 -3.43 -10.70 16.42
N ASP A 103 -2.79 -9.72 15.78
CA ASP A 103 -3.42 -8.66 14.99
C ASP A 103 -3.44 -9.02 13.49
N ILE A 104 -3.18 -10.30 13.17
CA ILE A 104 -3.21 -10.85 11.82
C ILE A 104 -4.22 -12.00 11.76
N ALA A 105 -5.12 -11.94 10.79
CA ALA A 105 -6.21 -12.89 10.58
C ALA A 105 -6.17 -13.50 9.17
N GLU A 106 -6.53 -14.79 9.04
CA GLU A 106 -6.88 -15.35 7.73
C GLU A 106 -8.16 -14.69 7.22
N ILE A 107 -8.23 -14.47 5.90
CA ILE A 107 -9.40 -13.86 5.25
C ILE A 107 -10.01 -14.80 4.22
N PRO A 108 -11.33 -14.70 3.97
CA PRO A 108 -12.04 -15.46 2.95
C PRO A 108 -11.40 -15.43 1.55
N LEU A 109 -11.62 -16.49 0.77
CA LEU A 109 -11.01 -16.68 -0.56
C LEU A 109 -11.41 -15.60 -1.57
N ASP A 110 -12.63 -15.08 -1.46
CA ASP A 110 -13.14 -13.97 -2.28
C ASP A 110 -12.44 -12.63 -1.98
N LEU A 111 -11.67 -12.53 -0.89
CA LEU A 111 -10.80 -11.38 -0.60
C LEU A 111 -9.33 -11.59 -1.04
N GLN A 112 -8.98 -12.76 -1.59
CA GLN A 112 -7.63 -13.13 -2.05
C GLN A 112 -7.30 -12.62 -3.47
N PHE A 113 -7.71 -11.40 -3.82
CA PHE A 113 -7.45 -10.77 -5.13
C PHE A 113 -6.41 -9.65 -5.05
N SER A 114 -5.91 -9.20 -6.21
CA SER A 114 -4.88 -8.16 -6.31
C SER A 114 -5.24 -6.86 -5.58
N SER A 115 -4.21 -6.11 -5.18
CA SER A 115 -4.36 -4.80 -4.54
C SER A 115 -5.19 -3.82 -5.39
N VAL A 116 -5.93 -2.94 -4.71
CA VAL A 116 -6.59 -1.80 -5.34
C VAL A 116 -5.70 -0.58 -5.48
N ALA A 117 -4.67 -0.44 -4.64
CA ALA A 117 -3.64 0.58 -4.79
C ALA A 117 -2.57 0.15 -5.81
N ARG A 118 -1.96 1.15 -6.43
CA ARG A 118 -0.83 0.98 -7.32
C ARG A 118 0.35 1.79 -6.82
N LYS A 119 1.53 1.23 -7.02
CA LYS A 119 2.81 1.89 -6.78
C LYS A 119 3.20 2.66 -8.04
N TYR A 120 3.51 3.95 -7.88
CA TYR A 120 3.98 4.84 -8.93
C TYR A 120 5.35 5.37 -8.56
N ARG A 121 6.10 5.73 -9.61
CA ARG A 121 7.38 6.40 -9.49
C ARG A 121 7.41 7.59 -10.44
N LEU A 122 7.87 8.74 -9.95
CA LEU A 122 8.03 9.95 -10.75
C LEU A 122 9.07 9.71 -11.85
N TRP A 123 8.65 9.92 -13.10
CA TRP A 123 9.52 9.75 -14.25
C TRP A 123 10.58 10.86 -14.29
N GLY A 124 11.80 10.53 -14.72
CA GLY A 124 12.92 11.47 -14.80
C GLY A 124 13.66 11.73 -13.49
N LEU A 125 13.14 11.27 -12.35
CA LEU A 125 13.82 11.38 -11.06
C LEU A 125 14.47 10.05 -10.65
N GLN A 126 15.66 10.15 -10.06
CA GLN A 126 16.41 9.01 -9.53
C GLN A 126 16.91 9.31 -8.12
N ILE A 127 16.81 8.31 -7.24
CA ILE A 127 17.49 8.30 -5.96
C ILE A 127 18.78 7.48 -6.18
N PRO A 128 19.97 8.06 -5.97
CA PRO A 128 21.23 7.34 -6.12
C PRO A 128 21.29 6.09 -5.24
N SER A 129 21.75 4.98 -5.80
CA SER A 129 21.96 3.74 -5.04
C SER A 129 23.12 3.90 -4.06
N GLY A 130 22.95 3.42 -2.82
CA GLY A 130 24.02 3.40 -1.82
C GLY A 130 24.14 4.64 -0.94
N GLN A 131 23.28 5.65 -1.15
CA GLN A 131 23.10 6.74 -0.20
C GLN A 131 22.05 6.38 0.86
N GLU A 132 22.22 6.86 2.08
CA GLU A 132 21.22 6.69 3.13
C GLU A 132 19.92 7.38 2.71
N VAL A 133 18.81 6.64 2.74
CA VAL A 133 17.49 7.14 2.32
C VAL A 133 17.05 8.38 3.12
N THR A 134 17.52 8.50 4.37
CA THR A 134 17.28 9.65 5.26
C THR A 134 17.77 10.98 4.68
N GLN A 135 18.78 10.96 3.80
CA GLN A 135 19.28 12.18 3.13
C GLN A 135 18.23 12.82 2.21
N PHE A 136 17.20 12.06 1.81
CA PHE A 136 16.12 12.50 0.95
C PHE A 136 14.79 12.69 1.70
N ASP A 137 14.80 12.69 3.03
CA ASP A 137 13.57 12.84 3.82
C ASP A 137 12.82 14.13 3.52
N GLN A 138 13.53 15.24 3.26
CA GLN A 138 12.88 16.48 2.82
C GLN A 138 12.10 16.30 1.51
N GLY A 139 12.65 15.54 0.56
CA GLY A 139 11.97 15.19 -0.69
C GLY A 139 10.74 14.33 -0.46
N ARG A 140 10.83 13.35 0.45
CA ARG A 140 9.70 12.50 0.86
C ARG A 140 8.58 13.32 1.52
N ILE A 141 8.92 14.22 2.45
CA ILE A 141 7.97 15.10 3.13
C ILE A 141 7.31 16.04 2.12
N PHE A 142 8.11 16.66 1.24
CA PHE A 142 7.59 17.54 0.20
C PHE A 142 6.64 16.79 -0.74
N LEU A 143 7.02 15.61 -1.22
CA LEU A 143 6.14 14.77 -2.04
C LEU A 143 4.86 14.39 -1.29
N GLY A 144 4.96 14.05 -0.01
CA GLY A 144 3.82 13.85 0.90
C GLY A 144 2.86 15.02 0.89
N SER A 145 3.38 16.25 1.03
CA SER A 145 2.57 17.46 1.02
C SER A 145 1.83 17.70 -0.30
N LEU A 146 2.28 17.10 -1.40
CA LEU A 146 1.67 17.23 -2.73
C LEU A 146 0.69 16.10 -3.05
N ILE A 147 0.88 14.92 -2.48
CA ILE A 147 0.22 13.69 -2.91
C ILE A 147 -0.76 13.13 -1.90
N PHE A 148 -0.40 13.12 -0.61
CA PHE A 148 -1.18 12.41 0.40
C PHE A 148 -2.58 13.01 0.55
N GLU A 149 -3.61 12.16 0.44
CA GLU A 149 -5.03 12.51 0.48
C GLU A 149 -5.50 13.50 -0.60
N LYS A 150 -4.68 13.73 -1.64
CA LYS A 150 -5.05 14.61 -2.75
C LYS A 150 -5.47 13.83 -3.98
N GLN A 151 -6.42 14.39 -4.73
CA GLN A 151 -6.74 13.91 -6.07
C GLN A 151 -5.66 14.36 -7.05
N ILE A 152 -5.11 13.41 -7.81
CA ILE A 152 -3.99 13.60 -8.72
C ILE A 152 -4.35 13.00 -10.06
N LYS A 153 -4.08 13.75 -11.12
CA LYS A 153 -4.17 13.24 -12.49
C LYS A 153 -2.83 12.63 -12.90
N MET A 154 -2.78 11.32 -13.00
CA MET A 154 -1.59 10.58 -13.43
C MET A 154 -1.52 10.53 -14.94
N ARG A 155 -0.38 10.94 -15.50
CA ARG A 155 -0.03 10.70 -16.91
C ARG A 155 1.06 9.64 -16.96
N ILE A 156 0.70 8.44 -17.42
CA ILE A 156 1.56 7.27 -17.35
C ILE A 156 2.33 7.16 -18.66
N LYS A 157 3.66 7.18 -18.57
CA LYS A 157 4.54 6.93 -19.71
C LYS A 157 4.44 5.45 -20.11
N ALA A 158 4.34 5.17 -21.40
CA ALA A 158 4.46 3.80 -21.91
C ALA A 158 5.81 3.20 -21.46
N ALA A 159 5.79 1.93 -21.06
CA ALA A 159 7.01 1.18 -20.78
C ALA A 159 7.79 0.91 -22.07
#